data_AF-A0A2E9UWX5-F1
#
_entry.id   AF-A0A2E9UWX5-F1
#
_cell.length_a   1.000
_cell.length_b   1.000
_cell.length_c   1.000
_cell.angle_alpha   90.00
_cell.angle_beta   90.00
_cell.angle_gamma   90.00
#
_symmetry.space_group_name_H-M   'P 1'
#
loop_
_entity.id
_entity.type
_entity.pdbx_description
1 polymer ?
#
loop_
_entity_poly.entity_id
_entity_poly.type
_entity_poly.pdbx_seq_one_letter_code
_entity_poly.pdbx_strand_id
1 'polypeptide(L)'
;MNKHVAVLMGGWSTERDVSILSGLACAQALRSSGFQVTKIDVDRNISSVLAKLKPDVCFNALHGPIGEDGNIQGLLNIMGIPYTHSGVQASAIAMDKIRTKEICSKAGLSCPEGSSLSRNDISLLELEKRPFVIKPKAQGSSIGVHIVRSKDNYVPFLKKWSYGEELVIEKFIPGRELTVGVLNGVALCVTEITSERGFYDYTAKYELGGSKHIIPAELP
;
A
#
# COMPACT_ATOMS: atom_id res chain seq x y z
N MET A 1 2.33 -18.73 -29.70
CA MET A 1 1.77 -17.36 -29.68
C MET A 1 2.38 -16.62 -28.52
N ASN A 2 2.63 -15.33 -28.70
CA ASN A 2 3.15 -14.49 -27.65
C ASN A 2 2.02 -14.17 -26.65
N LYS A 3 2.23 -14.38 -25.34
CA LYS A 3 1.17 -14.14 -24.35
C LYS A 3 0.81 -12.65 -24.31
N HIS A 4 -0.48 -12.37 -24.26
CA HIS A 4 -1.03 -11.01 -24.15
C HIS A 4 -1.24 -10.63 -22.69
N VAL A 5 -0.50 -9.61 -22.24
CA VAL A 5 -0.58 -9.05 -20.90
C VAL A 5 -1.33 -7.72 -20.93
N ALA A 6 -2.40 -7.62 -20.14
CA ALA A 6 -3.03 -6.34 -19.84
C ALA A 6 -2.40 -5.75 -18.57
N VAL A 7 -1.77 -4.58 -18.67
CA VAL A 7 -1.22 -3.86 -17.52
C VAL A 7 -2.27 -2.89 -17.01
N LEU A 8 -2.82 -3.16 -15.84
CA LEU A 8 -3.82 -2.33 -15.16
C LEU A 8 -3.09 -1.25 -14.36
N MET A 9 -3.38 0.02 -14.63
CA MET A 9 -2.71 1.18 -14.03
C MET A 9 -3.69 2.35 -13.90
N GLY A 10 -3.27 3.45 -13.29
CA GLY A 10 -4.13 4.60 -13.00
C GLY A 10 -5.15 4.28 -11.91
N GLY A 11 -6.44 4.33 -12.26
CA GLY A 11 -7.54 4.28 -11.29
C GLY A 11 -7.88 5.65 -10.68
N TRP A 12 -8.73 5.68 -9.67
CA TRP A 12 -9.18 6.91 -9.01
C TRP A 12 -8.82 6.96 -7.52
N SER A 13 -7.80 6.21 -7.11
CA SER A 13 -7.21 6.34 -5.78
C SER A 13 -6.37 7.62 -5.69
N THR A 14 -6.03 8.01 -4.47
CA THR A 14 -5.07 9.09 -4.18
C THR A 14 -3.66 8.78 -4.69
N GLU A 15 -3.40 7.53 -5.09
CA GLU A 15 -2.10 7.02 -5.55
C GLU A 15 -2.08 6.81 -7.08
N ARG A 16 -3.05 7.39 -7.81
CA ARG A 16 -3.20 7.27 -9.27
C ARG A 16 -1.91 7.55 -10.04
N ASP A 17 -1.21 8.63 -9.73
CA ASP A 17 -0.02 9.03 -10.49
C ASP A 17 1.13 8.04 -10.29
N VAL A 18 1.29 7.53 -9.07
CA VAL A 18 2.25 6.45 -8.73
C VAL A 18 1.92 5.17 -9.49
N SER A 19 0.62 4.85 -9.58
CA SER A 19 0.10 3.72 -10.35
C SER A 19 0.36 3.84 -11.85
N ILE A 20 0.20 5.04 -12.43
CA ILE A 20 0.55 5.29 -13.84
C ILE A 20 2.05 5.07 -14.08
N LEU A 21 2.92 5.64 -13.24
CA LEU A 21 4.37 5.49 -13.36
C LEU A 21 4.80 4.03 -13.26
N SER A 22 4.27 3.31 -12.26
CA SER A 22 4.51 1.87 -12.07
C SER A 22 4.06 1.05 -13.28
N GLY A 23 2.85 1.32 -13.79
CA GLY A 23 2.30 0.64 -14.95
C GLY A 23 3.10 0.88 -16.23
N LEU A 24 3.59 2.11 -16.44
CA LEU A 24 4.44 2.43 -17.59
C LEU A 24 5.77 1.66 -17.54
N ALA A 25 6.43 1.62 -16.38
CA ALA A 25 7.68 0.88 -16.19
C ALA A 25 7.48 -0.63 -16.39
N CYS A 26 6.45 -1.22 -15.77
CA CYS A 26 6.12 -2.64 -15.92
C CYS A 26 5.77 -3.00 -17.37
N ALA A 27 4.98 -2.16 -18.05
CA ALA A 27 4.63 -2.37 -19.45
C ALA A 27 5.86 -2.35 -20.37
N GLN A 28 6.82 -1.46 -20.10
CA GLN A 28 8.07 -1.42 -20.86
C GLN A 28 8.89 -2.69 -20.64
N ALA A 29 9.09 -3.10 -19.39
CA ALA A 29 9.81 -4.33 -19.07
C ALA A 29 9.18 -5.58 -19.71
N LEU A 30 7.84 -5.71 -19.64
CA LEU A 30 7.11 -6.79 -20.29
C LEU A 30 7.29 -6.81 -21.82
N ARG A 31 7.25 -5.64 -22.47
CA ARG A 31 7.52 -5.55 -23.92
C ARG A 31 8.95 -5.95 -24.25
N SER A 32 9.93 -5.50 -23.46
CA SER A 32 11.34 -5.86 -23.63
C SER A 32 11.59 -7.35 -23.42
N SER A 33 10.82 -8.00 -22.55
CA SER A 33 10.81 -9.46 -22.37
C SER A 33 10.01 -10.22 -23.44
N GLY A 34 9.53 -9.49 -24.46
CA GLY A 34 8.92 -10.08 -25.64
C GLY A 34 7.44 -10.34 -25.53
N PHE A 35 6.70 -9.86 -24.52
CA PHE A 35 5.23 -10.03 -24.42
C PHE A 35 4.45 -9.04 -25.29
N GLN A 36 3.22 -9.42 -25.70
CA GLN A 36 2.26 -8.45 -26.23
C GLN A 36 1.64 -7.69 -25.05
N VAL A 37 1.67 -6.37 -25.06
CA VAL A 37 1.26 -5.56 -23.88
C VAL A 37 0.27 -4.47 -24.24
N THR A 38 -0.92 -4.54 -23.63
CA THR A 38 -1.90 -3.44 -23.61
C THR A 38 -1.89 -2.76 -22.26
N LYS A 39 -1.71 -1.44 -22.24
CA LYS A 39 -1.84 -0.63 -21.01
C LYS A 39 -3.30 -0.22 -20.87
N ILE A 40 -3.86 -0.34 -19.68
CA ILE A 40 -5.23 0.06 -19.38
C ILE A 40 -5.20 1.00 -18.19
N ASP A 41 -5.60 2.24 -18.43
CA ASP A 41 -5.96 3.15 -17.37
C ASP A 41 -7.35 2.77 -16.85
N VAL A 42 -7.41 2.25 -15.63
CA VAL A 42 -8.61 1.62 -15.09
C VAL A 42 -9.67 2.66 -14.76
N ASP A 43 -10.85 2.48 -15.35
CA ASP A 43 -12.06 3.21 -15.03
C ASP A 43 -13.18 2.24 -14.56
N ARG A 44 -14.40 2.76 -14.36
CA ARG A 44 -15.54 1.96 -13.93
C ARG A 44 -16.05 0.97 -14.99
N ASN A 45 -15.60 1.08 -16.23
CA ASN A 45 -15.99 0.22 -17.34
C ASN A 45 -15.02 -0.95 -17.58
N ILE A 46 -14.06 -1.15 -16.66
CA ILE A 46 -12.98 -2.13 -16.80
C ILE A 46 -13.46 -3.54 -17.18
N SER A 47 -14.62 -3.98 -16.67
CA SER A 47 -15.19 -5.29 -17.04
C SER A 47 -15.49 -5.41 -18.54
N SER A 48 -16.08 -4.36 -19.14
CA SER A 48 -16.38 -4.31 -20.58
C SER A 48 -15.10 -4.24 -21.42
N VAL A 49 -14.11 -3.47 -20.96
CA VAL A 49 -12.80 -3.36 -21.61
C VAL A 49 -12.10 -4.72 -21.65
N LEU A 50 -12.04 -5.41 -20.51
CA LEU A 50 -11.39 -6.73 -20.41
C LEU A 50 -12.17 -7.82 -21.16
N ALA A 51 -13.50 -7.78 -21.18
CA ALA A 51 -14.32 -8.74 -21.92
C ALA A 51 -14.11 -8.65 -23.45
N LYS A 52 -13.81 -7.45 -23.96
CA LYS A 52 -13.45 -7.24 -25.37
C LYS A 52 -11.99 -7.59 -25.65
N LEU A 53 -11.09 -7.21 -24.76
CA LEU A 53 -9.64 -7.38 -24.93
C LEU A 53 -9.20 -8.84 -24.80
N LYS A 54 -9.81 -9.61 -23.89
CA LYS A 54 -9.51 -11.02 -23.59
C LYS A 54 -8.01 -11.30 -23.43
N PRO A 55 -7.30 -10.60 -22.52
CA PRO A 55 -5.88 -10.85 -22.29
C PRO A 55 -5.67 -12.24 -21.65
N ASP A 56 -4.49 -12.82 -21.85
CA ASP A 56 -4.11 -14.09 -21.21
C ASP A 56 -3.86 -13.91 -19.70
N VAL A 57 -3.42 -12.72 -19.29
CA VAL A 57 -3.14 -12.38 -17.89
C VAL A 57 -3.19 -10.87 -17.68
N CYS A 58 -3.64 -10.44 -16.50
CA CYS A 58 -3.55 -9.06 -16.04
C CYS A 58 -2.35 -8.86 -15.12
N PHE A 59 -1.48 -7.93 -15.46
CA PHE A 59 -0.49 -7.39 -14.53
C PHE A 59 -1.12 -6.24 -13.75
N ASN A 60 -1.30 -6.41 -12.45
CA ASN A 60 -1.90 -5.40 -11.59
C ASN A 60 -0.82 -4.41 -11.12
N ALA A 61 -0.80 -3.21 -11.68
CA ALA A 61 0.05 -2.09 -11.25
C ALA A 61 -0.77 -0.94 -10.63
N LEU A 62 -1.99 -1.23 -10.15
CA LEU A 62 -2.81 -0.29 -9.39
C LEU A 62 -2.26 -0.16 -7.96
N HIS A 63 -2.38 1.04 -7.38
CA HIS A 63 -1.98 1.34 -6.01
C HIS A 63 -3.17 1.85 -5.21
N GLY A 64 -3.27 1.43 -3.94
CA GLY A 64 -4.31 1.85 -3.02
C GLY A 64 -5.65 1.13 -3.20
N PRO A 65 -6.74 1.71 -2.64
CA PRO A 65 -8.10 1.16 -2.78
C PRO A 65 -8.46 0.91 -4.24
N ILE A 66 -9.34 -0.07 -4.50
CA ILE A 66 -9.67 -0.70 -5.78
C ILE A 66 -8.61 -1.65 -6.36
N GLY A 67 -7.32 -1.36 -6.16
CA GLY A 67 -6.21 -2.12 -6.73
C GLY A 67 -5.63 -3.16 -5.78
N GLU A 68 -5.55 -2.82 -4.50
CA GLU A 68 -4.84 -3.58 -3.47
C GLU A 68 -5.77 -4.14 -2.38
N ASP A 69 -7.08 -3.85 -2.45
CA ASP A 69 -8.05 -4.16 -1.40
C ASP A 69 -8.98 -5.35 -1.73
N GLY A 70 -8.71 -6.07 -2.83
CA GLY A 70 -9.47 -7.23 -3.26
C GLY A 70 -10.56 -6.94 -4.30
N ASN A 71 -10.88 -5.68 -4.60
CA ASN A 71 -11.92 -5.34 -5.58
C ASN A 71 -11.58 -5.81 -6.99
N ILE A 72 -10.43 -5.37 -7.55
CA ILE A 72 -10.03 -5.78 -8.89
C ILE A 72 -9.75 -7.29 -8.97
N GLN A 73 -9.19 -7.87 -7.91
CA GLN A 73 -8.95 -9.32 -7.80
C GLN A 73 -10.27 -10.10 -7.89
N GLY A 74 -11.31 -9.63 -7.19
CA GLY A 74 -12.63 -10.25 -7.20
C GLY A 74 -13.27 -10.21 -8.59
N LEU A 75 -13.17 -9.06 -9.27
CA LEU A 75 -13.63 -8.94 -10.65
C LEU A 75 -12.89 -9.90 -11.58
N LEU A 76 -11.56 -9.94 -11.51
CA LEU A 76 -10.74 -10.81 -12.35
C LEU A 76 -11.02 -12.29 -12.10
N ASN A 77 -11.28 -12.68 -10.84
CA ASN A 77 -11.76 -14.02 -10.51
C ASN A 77 -13.10 -14.35 -11.18
N ILE A 78 -14.09 -13.44 -11.14
CA ILE A 78 -15.40 -13.63 -11.80
C ILE A 78 -15.22 -13.78 -13.32
N MET A 79 -14.32 -12.98 -13.90
CA MET A 79 -14.05 -13.01 -15.34
C MET A 79 -13.16 -14.19 -15.76
N GLY A 80 -12.61 -14.95 -14.82
CA GLY A 80 -11.69 -16.07 -15.09
C GLY A 80 -10.35 -15.64 -15.70
N ILE A 81 -9.91 -14.39 -15.43
CA ILE A 81 -8.66 -13.85 -15.97
C ILE A 81 -7.55 -13.99 -14.91
N PRO A 82 -6.46 -14.72 -15.18
CA PRO A 82 -5.30 -14.80 -14.29
C PRO A 82 -4.68 -13.42 -14.03
N TYR A 83 -4.10 -13.21 -12.84
CA TYR A 83 -3.42 -11.96 -12.51
C TYR A 83 -2.23 -12.13 -11.58
N THR A 84 -1.37 -11.12 -11.56
CA THR A 84 -0.21 -11.02 -10.65
C THR A 84 -0.59 -10.56 -9.24
N HIS A 85 0.28 -10.82 -8.26
CA HIS A 85 0.13 -10.46 -6.84
C HIS A 85 -0.86 -11.35 -6.07
N SER A 86 -1.30 -10.89 -4.90
CA SER A 86 -2.18 -11.61 -3.98
C SER A 86 -3.61 -11.73 -4.47
N GLY A 87 -4.29 -12.79 -4.05
CA GLY A 87 -5.74 -12.96 -4.26
C GLY A 87 -6.60 -12.12 -3.30
N VAL A 88 -7.92 -12.16 -3.51
CA VAL A 88 -8.92 -11.31 -2.81
C VAL A 88 -8.71 -11.21 -1.30
N GLN A 89 -8.63 -12.35 -0.61
CA GLN A 89 -8.55 -12.37 0.85
C GLN A 89 -7.26 -11.73 1.36
N ALA A 90 -6.11 -12.10 0.78
CA ALA A 90 -4.82 -11.57 1.18
C ALA A 90 -4.72 -10.06 0.91
N SER A 91 -5.22 -9.60 -0.25
CA SER A 91 -5.30 -8.18 -0.59
C SER A 91 -6.17 -7.39 0.39
N ALA A 92 -7.40 -7.84 0.63
CA ALA A 92 -8.34 -7.17 1.54
C ALA A 92 -7.80 -7.11 2.99
N ILE A 93 -7.18 -8.19 3.47
CA ILE A 93 -6.58 -8.24 4.80
C ILE A 93 -5.37 -7.31 4.87
N ALA A 94 -4.44 -7.40 3.93
CA ALA A 94 -3.20 -6.62 3.94
C ALA A 94 -3.46 -5.11 3.89
N MET A 95 -4.52 -4.69 3.19
CA MET A 95 -4.91 -3.29 3.14
C MET A 95 -5.56 -2.80 4.45
N ASP A 96 -6.17 -3.69 5.23
CA ASP A 96 -6.71 -3.38 6.55
C ASP A 96 -5.64 -3.57 7.64
N LYS A 97 -5.06 -2.44 8.11
CA LYS A 97 -3.99 -2.46 9.12
C LYS A 97 -4.41 -3.11 10.45
N ILE A 98 -5.68 -3.03 10.81
CA ILE A 98 -6.18 -3.61 12.06
C ILE A 98 -6.19 -5.13 11.92
N ARG A 99 -6.79 -5.64 10.84
CA ARG A 99 -6.85 -7.08 10.57
C ARG A 99 -5.47 -7.69 10.34
N THR A 100 -4.62 -7.00 9.60
CA THR A 100 -3.22 -7.41 9.41
C THR A 100 -2.52 -7.56 10.76
N LYS A 101 -2.57 -6.53 11.62
CA LYS A 101 -1.95 -6.57 12.95
C LYS A 101 -2.50 -7.68 13.83
N GLU A 102 -3.81 -7.89 13.84
CA GLU A 102 -4.45 -8.98 14.59
C GLU A 102 -3.91 -10.35 14.17
N ILE A 103 -3.82 -10.60 12.85
CA ILE A 103 -3.34 -11.87 12.30
C ILE A 103 -1.85 -12.07 12.59
N CYS A 104 -1.02 -11.06 12.31
CA CYS A 104 0.40 -11.09 12.58
C CYS A 104 0.69 -11.33 14.07
N SER A 105 0.00 -10.63 14.97
CA SER A 105 0.19 -10.78 16.42
C SER A 105 -0.22 -12.19 16.89
N LYS A 106 -1.35 -12.72 16.40
CA LYS A 106 -1.78 -14.11 16.70
C LYS A 106 -0.80 -15.16 16.18
N ALA A 107 -0.08 -14.86 15.10
CA ALA A 107 0.98 -15.69 14.55
C ALA A 107 2.33 -15.54 15.28
N GLY A 108 2.40 -14.71 16.33
CA GLY A 108 3.62 -14.49 17.11
C GLY A 108 4.59 -13.47 16.50
N LEU A 109 4.18 -12.72 15.47
CA LEU A 109 5.00 -11.65 14.91
C LEU A 109 4.92 -10.40 15.78
N SER A 110 6.05 -9.71 15.94
CA SER A 110 6.10 -8.43 16.66
C SER A 110 5.38 -7.34 15.86
N CYS A 111 4.41 -6.69 16.50
CA CYS A 111 3.70 -5.53 15.96
C CYS A 111 3.71 -4.40 17.00
N PRO A 112 3.67 -3.12 16.58
CA PRO A 112 3.56 -2.00 17.51
C PRO A 112 2.32 -2.15 18.41
N GLU A 113 2.48 -1.95 19.71
CA GLU A 113 1.34 -1.87 20.65
C GLU A 113 0.39 -0.75 20.24
N GLY A 114 -0.91 -0.93 20.48
CA GLY A 114 -1.91 0.09 20.17
C GLY A 114 -3.27 -0.50 19.81
N SER A 115 -4.23 0.39 19.53
CA SER A 115 -5.66 0.11 19.39
C SER A 115 -6.24 0.74 18.11
N SER A 116 -7.53 0.50 17.86
CA SER A 116 -8.32 1.33 16.95
C SER A 116 -9.42 2.05 17.73
N LEU A 117 -9.81 3.23 17.24
CA LEU A 117 -10.91 3.99 17.81
C LEU A 117 -11.71 4.71 16.73
N SER A 118 -13.00 4.92 17.01
CA SER A 118 -13.86 5.73 16.17
C SER A 118 -13.41 7.18 16.19
N ARG A 119 -13.46 7.86 15.05
CA ARG A 119 -13.17 9.31 14.93
C ARG A 119 -14.07 10.18 15.81
N ASN A 120 -15.18 9.64 16.31
CA ASN A 120 -16.08 10.33 17.22
C ASN A 120 -15.60 10.27 18.68
N ASP A 121 -14.67 9.37 18.99
CA ASP A 121 -14.14 9.12 20.34
C ASP A 121 -12.71 9.68 20.51
N ILE A 122 -12.36 10.75 19.79
CA ILE A 122 -11.00 11.31 19.77
C ILE A 122 -10.52 11.83 21.14
N SER A 123 -11.42 12.05 22.09
CA SER A 123 -11.06 12.39 23.47
C SER A 123 -10.27 11.27 24.15
N LEU A 124 -10.49 10.01 23.75
CA LEU A 124 -9.75 8.86 24.30
C LEU A 124 -8.25 8.91 23.96
N LEU A 125 -7.86 9.67 22.93
CA LEU A 125 -6.45 9.89 22.58
C LEU A 125 -5.64 10.60 23.67
N GLU A 126 -6.30 11.30 24.60
CA GLU A 126 -5.63 11.93 25.75
C GLU A 126 -5.06 10.88 26.72
N LEU A 127 -5.58 9.66 26.70
CA LEU A 127 -5.11 8.54 27.52
C LEU A 127 -3.88 7.85 26.93
N GLU A 128 -3.57 8.11 25.65
CA GLU A 128 -2.49 7.46 24.93
C GLU A 128 -1.11 8.02 25.32
N LYS A 129 -0.18 7.11 25.62
CA LYS A 129 1.19 7.49 25.99
C LYS A 129 1.95 7.97 24.76
N ARG A 130 2.41 9.22 24.80
CA ARG A 130 3.23 9.82 23.73
C ARG A 130 4.68 9.31 23.77
N PRO A 131 5.38 9.22 22.61
CA PRO A 131 4.85 9.46 21.27
C PRO A 131 4.04 8.29 20.72
N PHE A 132 2.99 8.60 19.95
CA PHE A 132 2.18 7.64 19.23
C PHE A 132 1.92 8.09 17.80
N VAL A 133 1.37 7.20 16.98
CA VAL A 133 1.08 7.42 15.56
C VAL A 133 -0.42 7.25 15.34
N ILE A 134 -1.03 8.23 14.67
CA ILE A 134 -2.40 8.14 14.14
C ILE A 134 -2.27 7.81 12.65
N LYS A 135 -3.00 6.79 12.16
CA LYS A 135 -3.00 6.44 10.73
C LYS A 135 -4.34 5.86 10.29
N PRO A 136 -4.68 5.94 8.99
CA PRO A 136 -5.92 5.39 8.49
C PRO A 136 -5.84 3.87 8.41
N LYS A 137 -6.98 3.23 8.64
CA LYS A 137 -7.09 1.77 8.53
C LYS A 137 -6.60 1.24 7.17
N ALA A 138 -7.09 1.84 6.08
CA ALA A 138 -6.95 1.34 4.72
C ALA A 138 -6.49 2.42 3.72
N GLN A 139 -5.28 2.95 3.92
CA GLN A 139 -4.58 3.87 3.01
C GLN A 139 -3.13 3.43 2.81
N GLY A 140 -2.59 3.67 1.60
CA GLY A 140 -1.19 3.47 1.25
C GLY A 140 -0.33 4.73 1.42
N SER A 141 0.92 4.64 1.00
CA SER A 141 1.83 5.79 0.80
C SER A 141 1.98 6.79 1.96
N SER A 142 1.83 6.34 3.21
CA SER A 142 1.88 7.20 4.41
C SER A 142 0.82 8.33 4.42
N ILE A 143 -0.21 8.22 3.57
CA ILE A 143 -1.30 9.19 3.50
C ILE A 143 -2.11 9.13 4.80
N GLY A 144 -2.35 10.30 5.40
CA GLY A 144 -3.09 10.40 6.66
C GLY A 144 -2.34 9.87 7.89
N VAL A 145 -1.02 9.69 7.81
CA VAL A 145 -0.19 9.32 8.97
C VAL A 145 0.26 10.58 9.70
N HIS A 146 0.13 10.60 11.03
CA HIS A 146 0.55 11.70 11.88
C HIS A 146 1.22 11.17 13.15
N ILE A 147 2.47 11.59 13.39
CA ILE A 147 3.24 11.19 14.58
C ILE A 147 3.05 12.25 15.66
N VAL A 148 2.29 11.87 16.69
CA VAL A 148 1.98 12.72 17.83
C VAL A 148 3.13 12.69 18.83
N ARG A 149 3.94 13.75 18.84
CA ARG A 149 5.07 13.92 19.78
C ARG A 149 4.63 14.63 21.08
N SER A 150 5.52 14.78 22.05
CA SER A 150 5.20 15.28 23.41
C SER A 150 4.38 16.58 23.45
N LYS A 151 4.66 17.57 22.59
CA LYS A 151 3.99 18.88 22.56
C LYS A 151 3.05 19.08 21.36
N ASP A 152 2.74 18.00 20.65
CA ASP A 152 2.02 18.08 19.38
C ASP A 152 0.50 18.25 19.58
N ASN A 153 -0.13 19.08 18.76
CA ASN A 153 -1.57 19.30 18.76
C ASN A 153 -2.20 18.63 17.54
N TYR A 154 -2.71 17.41 17.73
CA TYR A 154 -3.33 16.61 16.66
C TYR A 154 -4.78 17.01 16.34
N VAL A 155 -5.41 17.92 17.10
CA VAL A 155 -6.82 18.29 16.90
C VAL A 155 -7.08 18.90 15.51
N PRO A 156 -6.27 19.86 14.99
CA PRO A 156 -6.45 20.39 13.65
C PRO A 156 -6.29 19.33 12.55
N PHE A 157 -5.40 18.36 12.76
CA PHE A 157 -5.21 17.23 11.86
C PHE A 157 -6.48 16.36 11.78
N LEU A 158 -7.05 15.98 12.94
CA LEU A 158 -8.27 15.19 12.99
C LEU A 158 -9.51 15.93 12.48
N LYS A 159 -9.58 17.26 12.63
CA LYS A 159 -10.67 18.07 12.03
C LYS A 159 -10.69 17.98 10.50
N LYS A 160 -9.54 17.78 9.87
CA LYS A 160 -9.40 17.62 8.40
C LYS A 160 -9.47 16.16 7.95
N TRP A 161 -9.73 15.24 8.88
CA TRP A 161 -9.73 13.81 8.60
C TRP A 161 -10.84 13.41 7.62
N SER A 162 -10.44 12.71 6.56
CA SER A 162 -11.33 12.25 5.48
C SER A 162 -11.12 10.77 5.12
N TYR A 163 -10.34 10.02 5.91
CA TYR A 163 -9.91 8.66 5.57
C TYR A 163 -10.78 7.55 6.18
N GLY A 164 -12.04 7.86 6.45
CA GLY A 164 -13.01 6.96 7.07
C GLY A 164 -13.20 7.19 8.57
N GLU A 165 -14.00 6.33 9.19
CA GLU A 165 -14.46 6.52 10.58
C GLU A 165 -13.51 5.91 11.62
N GLU A 166 -12.60 5.04 11.21
CA GLU A 166 -11.74 4.28 12.12
C GLU A 166 -10.29 4.77 12.05
N LEU A 167 -9.77 5.19 13.20
CA LEU A 167 -8.38 5.60 13.41
C LEU A 167 -7.59 4.42 13.97
N VAL A 168 -6.40 4.18 13.42
CA VAL A 168 -5.44 3.23 14.00
C VAL A 168 -4.42 4.02 14.80
N ILE A 169 -4.27 3.65 16.07
CA ILE A 169 -3.35 4.28 17.02
C ILE A 169 -2.29 3.28 17.41
N GLU A 170 -1.03 3.65 17.24
CA GLU A 170 0.09 2.78 17.57
C GLU A 170 1.18 3.54 18.31
N LYS A 171 1.86 2.85 19.22
CA LYS A 171 3.10 3.33 19.82
C LYS A 171 4.10 3.66 18.72
N PHE A 172 4.71 4.85 18.80
CA PHE A 172 5.79 5.19 17.88
C PHE A 172 7.03 4.34 18.20
N ILE A 173 7.55 3.67 17.18
CA ILE A 173 8.76 2.85 17.27
C ILE A 173 9.94 3.66 16.70
N PRO A 174 10.87 4.17 17.55
CA PRO A 174 12.07 4.80 17.06
C PRO A 174 13.05 3.75 16.51
N GLY A 175 13.80 4.11 15.47
CA GLY A 175 14.88 3.27 14.97
C GLY A 175 15.00 3.27 13.46
N ARG A 176 15.41 2.12 12.94
CA ARG A 176 15.66 1.86 11.51
C ARG A 176 14.37 1.42 10.81
N GLU A 177 14.19 1.82 9.57
CA GLU A 177 13.07 1.39 8.73
C GLU A 177 13.58 0.38 7.70
N LEU A 178 13.05 -0.84 7.76
CA LEU A 178 13.47 -1.98 6.94
C LEU A 178 12.28 -2.49 6.12
N THR A 179 12.55 -2.92 4.89
CA THR A 179 11.57 -3.59 4.04
C THR A 179 12.18 -4.80 3.33
N VAL A 180 11.35 -5.80 3.05
CA VAL A 180 11.75 -7.04 2.37
C VAL A 180 10.75 -7.34 1.27
N GLY A 181 11.23 -7.35 0.02
CA GLY A 181 10.44 -7.85 -1.10
C GLY A 181 10.28 -9.37 -1.03
N VAL A 182 9.11 -9.88 -1.40
CA VAL A 182 8.87 -11.33 -1.49
C VAL A 182 8.47 -11.67 -2.91
N LEU A 183 9.18 -12.62 -3.52
CA LEU A 183 8.88 -13.11 -4.86
C LEU A 183 8.71 -14.63 -4.81
N ASN A 184 7.54 -15.13 -5.23
CA ASN A 184 7.22 -16.56 -5.24
C ASN A 184 7.47 -17.26 -3.89
N GLY A 185 7.13 -16.59 -2.78
CA GLY A 185 7.33 -17.12 -1.43
C GLY A 185 8.77 -17.02 -0.91
N VAL A 186 9.69 -16.45 -1.69
CA VAL A 186 11.08 -16.26 -1.29
C VAL A 186 11.32 -14.81 -0.90
N ALA A 187 11.84 -14.60 0.32
CA ALA A 187 12.29 -13.31 0.78
C ALA A 187 13.55 -12.89 -0.01
N LEU A 188 13.54 -11.67 -0.55
CA LEU A 188 14.67 -11.05 -1.22
C LEU A 188 15.58 -10.34 -0.20
N CYS A 189 16.58 -9.60 -0.69
CA CYS A 189 17.48 -8.85 0.18
C CYS A 189 16.73 -7.79 1.00
N VAL A 190 17.07 -7.70 2.29
CA VAL A 190 16.55 -6.64 3.16
C VAL A 190 17.07 -5.29 2.66
N THR A 191 16.17 -4.33 2.52
CA THR A 191 16.46 -2.95 2.17
C THR A 191 16.23 -2.07 3.38
N GLU A 192 17.24 -1.28 3.76
CA GLU A 192 17.06 -0.22 4.73
C GLU A 192 16.71 1.08 4.02
N ILE A 193 15.68 1.76 4.52
CA ILE A 193 15.24 3.06 4.02
C ILE A 193 15.62 4.10 5.07
N THR A 194 16.39 5.09 4.65
CA THR A 194 16.73 6.24 5.49
C THR A 194 16.24 7.53 4.82
N SER A 195 15.82 8.49 5.62
CA SER A 195 15.46 9.83 5.15
C SER A 195 15.99 10.86 6.14
N GLU A 196 16.57 11.94 5.60
CA GLU A 196 17.03 13.08 6.41
C GLU A 196 15.86 13.81 7.10
N ARG A 197 14.61 13.52 6.71
CA ARG A 197 13.38 14.09 7.27
C ARG A 197 12.88 13.40 8.54
N GLY A 198 13.54 12.32 8.97
CA GLY A 198 13.23 11.58 10.21
C GLY A 198 11.94 10.74 10.19
N PHE A 199 11.13 10.82 9.13
CA PHE A 199 9.98 9.94 8.87
C PHE A 199 9.80 9.72 7.37
N TYR A 200 9.48 8.49 6.96
CA TYR A 200 9.25 8.12 5.57
C TYR A 200 7.80 8.46 5.12
N ASP A 201 7.55 9.75 4.98
CA ASP A 201 6.29 10.28 4.45
C ASP A 201 6.16 10.15 2.92
N TYR A 202 5.02 10.56 2.38
CA TYR A 202 4.73 10.53 0.94
C TYR A 202 5.82 11.27 0.14
N THR A 203 6.27 12.41 0.66
CA THR A 203 7.29 13.25 0.04
C THR A 203 8.62 12.51 -0.05
N ALA A 204 9.06 11.89 1.04
CA ALA A 204 10.27 11.08 1.11
C ALA A 204 10.24 9.85 0.16
N LYS A 205 9.03 9.35 -0.14
CA LYS A 205 8.80 8.21 -1.05
C LYS A 205 8.96 8.54 -2.52
N TYR A 206 8.45 9.71 -2.94
CA TYR A 206 8.26 9.99 -4.37
C TYR A 206 9.06 11.20 -4.90
N GLU A 207 9.60 12.06 -4.03
CA GLU A 207 10.52 13.10 -4.47
C GLU A 207 11.92 12.54 -4.73
N LEU A 208 12.57 13.05 -5.79
CA LEU A 208 13.95 12.73 -6.10
C LEU A 208 14.86 13.11 -4.92
N GLY A 209 15.58 12.13 -4.36
CA GLY A 209 16.44 12.33 -3.19
C GLY A 209 15.69 12.38 -1.85
N GLY A 210 14.38 12.09 -1.81
CA GLY A 210 13.58 12.07 -0.58
C GLY A 210 13.98 10.98 0.42
N SER A 211 14.62 9.92 -0.06
CA SER A 211 15.15 8.81 0.75
C SER A 211 16.41 8.20 0.13
N LYS A 212 17.22 7.53 0.96
CA LYS A 212 18.37 6.71 0.56
C LYS A 212 18.05 5.25 0.88
N HIS A 213 18.29 4.36 -0.08
CA HIS A 213 18.04 2.92 0.08
C HIS A 213 19.39 2.20 0.15
N ILE A 214 19.63 1.48 1.25
CA ILE A 214 20.85 0.70 1.48
C ILE A 214 20.50 -0.76 1.23
N ILE A 215 21.15 -1.36 0.22
CA ILE A 215 20.87 -2.71 -0.27
C ILE A 215 22.20 -3.47 -0.51
N PRO A 216 22.49 -4.56 0.23
CA PRO A 216 21.72 -5.08 1.36
C PRO A 216 21.81 -4.15 2.58
N ALA A 217 20.78 -4.18 3.44
CA ALA A 217 20.79 -3.46 4.71
C ALA A 217 21.98 -3.90 5.59
N GLU A 218 22.62 -2.95 6.26
CA GLU A 218 23.75 -3.21 7.17
C GLU A 218 23.22 -3.73 8.52
N LEU A 219 22.89 -5.02 8.57
CA LEU A 219 22.34 -5.69 9.76
C LEU A 219 23.44 -6.48 10.50
N PRO A 220 23.38 -6.58 11.84
CA PRO A 220 24.29 -7.42 12.63
C PRO A 220 24.27 -8.91 12.26
#